data_AF-A0A6G7Y691-F1
#
_entry.id   AF-A0A6G7Y691-F1
#
_cell.length_a   1.000
_cell.length_b   1.000
_cell.length_c   1.000
_cell.angle_alpha   90.00
_cell.angle_beta   90.00
_cell.angle_gamma   90.00
#
_symmetry.space_group_name_H-M   'P 1'
#
loop_
_entity.id
_entity.type
_entity.pdbx_description
1 polymer ?
#
loop_
_entity_poly.entity_id
_entity_poly.type
_entity_poly.pdbx_seq_one_letter_code
_entity_poly.pdbx_strand_id
1 'polypeptide(L)'
;MPRLRLLGSLLLAALLALTLTGCATVYDPDAVTPVRWVRDPSYSAAVVEAVGADEAAAAWRFAVDFALTHQFQEDLMDPANPPTADQLARTVLDDLSETAKPYLTEQAALVVQGDSTARGNLNVLQFSGWSPRAQVTKPGRDTMLRTQAIERGAVDYDATTEEITVRFSYRAIVQMSAQGRPVRLHAKNRPTYWLARQPAGGHLIDSYQGSLVIDEV
;
A
#
# COMPACT_ATOMS: atom_id res chain seq x y z
N MET A 1 23.25 75.43 -21.93
CA MET A 1 24.57 74.99 -21.45
C MET A 1 24.41 74.53 -20.01
N PRO A 2 25.14 73.53 -19.46
CA PRO A 2 25.65 72.25 -19.95
C PRO A 2 25.04 71.06 -19.13
N ARG A 3 24.87 69.85 -19.70
CA ARG A 3 25.70 68.63 -19.54
C ARG A 3 25.40 67.69 -18.34
N LEU A 4 25.17 66.44 -18.73
CA LEU A 4 25.71 65.19 -18.17
C LEU A 4 25.42 64.85 -16.70
N ARG A 5 24.66 63.75 -16.50
CA ARG A 5 25.16 62.46 -15.99
C ARG A 5 23.97 61.57 -15.67
N LEU A 6 23.80 60.47 -16.42
CA LEU A 6 23.18 59.21 -15.97
C LEU A 6 23.30 58.16 -17.10
N LEU A 7 24.50 58.04 -17.67
CA LEU A 7 24.93 56.89 -18.48
C LEU A 7 25.68 55.97 -17.53
N GLY A 8 24.95 55.23 -16.69
CA GLY A 8 25.53 54.33 -15.70
C GLY A 8 24.68 53.13 -15.32
N SER A 9 23.53 52.94 -15.98
CA SER A 9 22.53 51.95 -15.54
C SER A 9 22.20 50.87 -16.58
N LEU A 10 22.84 50.89 -17.75
CA LEU A 10 22.52 49.95 -18.85
C LEU A 10 23.49 48.78 -19.02
N LEU A 11 24.61 48.75 -18.28
CA LEU A 11 25.62 47.69 -18.42
C LEU A 11 25.60 46.62 -17.32
N LEU A 12 24.80 46.80 -16.25
CA LEU A 12 24.68 45.80 -15.18
C LEU A 12 23.50 44.82 -15.35
N ALA A 13 22.60 45.07 -16.31
CA ALA A 13 21.45 44.19 -16.55
C ALA A 13 21.77 43.00 -17.47
N ALA A 14 22.86 43.07 -18.25
CA ALA A 14 23.22 42.02 -19.21
C ALA A 14 24.07 40.88 -18.62
N LEU A 15 24.68 41.07 -17.43
CA LEU A 15 25.54 40.05 -16.80
C LEU A 15 24.82 39.13 -15.78
N LEU A 16 23.53 39.35 -15.51
CA LEU A 16 22.72 38.49 -14.64
C LEU A 16 21.95 37.38 -15.38
N ALA A 17 22.13 37.27 -16.69
CA ALA A 17 21.48 36.25 -17.52
C ALA A 17 22.27 34.93 -17.64
N LEU A 18 23.45 34.81 -17.01
CA LEU A 18 24.36 33.66 -17.18
C LEU A 18 24.63 32.84 -15.90
N THR A 19 23.91 33.09 -14.80
CA THR A 19 24.03 32.30 -13.56
C THR A 19 22.74 31.57 -13.16
N LEU A 20 21.71 31.57 -14.02
CA LEU A 20 20.49 30.76 -13.83
C LEU A 20 20.56 29.37 -14.49
N THR A 21 21.75 28.89 -14.84
CA THR A 21 22.00 27.45 -15.06
C THR A 21 22.24 26.76 -13.71
N GLY A 22 21.25 26.86 -12.82
CA GLY A 22 21.23 26.18 -11.53
C GLY A 22 20.11 25.15 -11.53
N CYS A 23 20.48 23.90 -11.80
CA CYS A 23 19.68 22.69 -11.63
C CYS A 23 18.27 22.73 -12.23
N ALA A 24 18.18 22.37 -13.51
CA ALA A 24 16.98 21.68 -14.00
C ALA A 24 16.89 20.33 -13.25
N THR A 25 16.32 20.32 -12.05
CA THR A 25 15.64 19.12 -11.60
C THR A 25 14.49 18.92 -12.56
N VAL A 26 14.65 17.95 -13.46
CA VAL A 26 13.54 17.36 -14.19
C VAL A 26 12.60 16.83 -13.12
N TYR A 27 11.61 17.64 -12.73
CA TYR A 27 10.41 17.14 -12.11
C TYR A 27 9.77 16.29 -13.19
N ASP A 28 9.83 14.98 -13.06
CA ASP A 28 9.02 14.08 -13.85
C ASP A 28 7.57 14.27 -13.38
N PRO A 29 6.70 14.94 -14.17
CA PRO A 29 5.31 15.13 -13.78
C PRO A 29 4.52 13.81 -13.79
N ASP A 30 5.12 12.72 -14.29
CA ASP A 30 4.58 11.37 -14.27
C ASP A 30 5.11 10.52 -13.08
N ALA A 31 5.99 11.08 -12.22
CA ALA A 31 6.41 10.44 -10.96
C ALA A 31 5.35 10.55 -9.85
N VAL A 32 4.08 10.36 -10.19
CA VAL A 32 2.96 10.51 -9.25
C VAL A 32 2.87 9.24 -8.42
N THR A 33 3.35 9.31 -7.18
CA THR A 33 3.05 8.32 -6.13
C THR A 33 1.54 8.09 -6.06
N PRO A 34 1.06 6.84 -5.84
CA PRO A 34 -0.38 6.58 -5.84
C PRO A 34 -1.13 7.48 -4.86
N VAL A 35 -2.30 7.99 -5.25
CA VAL A 35 -3.13 8.82 -4.36
C VAL A 35 -3.67 7.94 -3.23
N ARG A 36 -3.39 8.31 -1.98
CA ARG A 36 -3.83 7.59 -0.77
C ARG A 36 -4.89 8.39 -0.01
N TRP A 37 -5.96 7.72 0.40
CA TRP A 37 -6.99 8.30 1.27
C TRP A 37 -7.35 7.34 2.40
N VAL A 38 -7.39 7.84 3.64
CA VAL A 38 -7.74 7.04 4.81
C VAL A 38 -8.83 7.79 5.57
N ARG A 39 -9.95 7.12 5.81
CA ARG A 39 -11.00 7.62 6.71
C ARG A 39 -10.71 7.19 8.13
N ASP A 40 -10.98 8.08 9.09
CA ASP A 40 -10.92 7.77 10.52
C ASP A 40 -11.83 6.57 10.87
N PRO A 41 -11.36 5.67 11.75
CA PRO A 41 -12.13 4.52 12.18
C PRO A 41 -13.11 4.89 13.29
N SER A 42 -14.04 3.98 13.59
CA SER A 42 -14.73 3.98 14.88
C SER A 42 -13.97 3.12 15.89
N TYR A 43 -13.86 3.59 17.13
CA TYR A 43 -13.32 2.81 18.25
C TYR A 43 -14.48 2.31 19.12
N SER A 44 -14.49 1.02 19.44
CA SER A 44 -15.47 0.49 20.41
C SER A 44 -15.15 0.99 21.82
N ALA A 45 -16.15 1.03 22.70
CA ALA A 45 -15.92 1.34 24.12
C ALA A 45 -15.01 0.29 24.78
N ALA A 46 -15.16 -0.98 24.39
CA ALA A 46 -14.40 -2.10 24.93
C ALA A 46 -12.90 -1.96 24.69
N VAL A 47 -12.47 -1.58 23.48
CA VAL A 47 -11.03 -1.40 23.20
C VAL A 47 -10.45 -0.19 23.93
N VAL A 48 -11.21 0.91 24.03
CA VAL A 48 -10.76 2.11 24.75
C VAL A 48 -10.62 1.82 26.25
N GLU A 49 -11.53 1.05 26.83
CA GLU A 49 -11.47 0.63 28.23
C GLU A 49 -10.31 -0.35 28.49
N ALA A 50 -10.12 -1.34 27.61
CA ALA A 50 -9.13 -2.41 27.81
C ALA A 50 -7.68 -1.94 27.60
N VAL A 51 -7.42 -1.10 26.60
CA VAL A 51 -6.05 -0.73 26.22
C VAL A 51 -5.79 0.78 26.17
N GLY A 52 -6.82 1.61 26.30
CA GLY A 52 -6.71 3.06 26.17
C GLY A 52 -6.83 3.54 24.72
N ALA A 53 -7.22 4.81 24.57
CA ALA A 53 -7.46 5.41 23.24
C ALA A 53 -6.19 5.49 22.37
N ASP A 54 -5.03 5.78 22.98
CA ASP A 54 -3.77 5.94 22.23
C ASP A 54 -3.29 4.61 21.63
N GLU A 55 -3.42 3.51 22.37
CA GLU A 55 -3.08 2.16 21.92
C GLU A 55 -4.06 1.68 20.85
N ALA A 56 -5.37 1.91 21.04
CA ALA A 56 -6.36 1.61 20.01
C ALA A 56 -6.07 2.38 18.69
N ALA A 57 -5.64 3.63 18.80
CA ALA A 57 -5.21 4.42 17.65
C ALA A 57 -3.90 3.91 17.02
N ALA A 58 -2.97 3.40 17.82
CA ALA A 58 -1.74 2.77 17.33
C ALA A 58 -2.02 1.49 16.53
N ALA A 59 -2.93 0.65 17.02
CA ALA A 59 -3.40 -0.55 16.33
C ALA A 59 -4.02 -0.23 14.96
N TRP A 60 -4.85 0.82 14.91
CA TRP A 60 -5.41 1.32 13.64
C TRP A 60 -4.31 1.74 12.66
N ARG A 61 -3.36 2.58 13.11
CA ARG A 61 -2.26 3.07 12.26
C ARG A 61 -1.43 1.91 11.71
N PHE A 62 -1.04 0.97 12.57
CA PHE A 62 -0.31 -0.23 12.17
C PHE A 62 -1.04 -0.99 11.06
N ALA A 63 -2.32 -1.33 11.26
CA ALA A 63 -3.09 -2.10 10.30
C ALA A 63 -3.28 -1.38 8.95
N VAL A 64 -3.49 -0.06 8.99
CA VAL A 64 -3.61 0.80 7.80
C VAL A 64 -2.29 0.89 7.05
N ASP A 65 -1.20 1.18 7.75
CA ASP A 65 0.13 1.31 7.16
C ASP A 65 0.59 -0.01 6.55
N PHE A 66 0.32 -1.12 7.23
CA PHE A 66 0.52 -2.46 6.70
C PHE A 66 -0.22 -2.66 5.38
N ALA A 67 -1.55 -2.45 5.35
CA ALA A 67 -2.32 -2.66 4.13
C ALA A 67 -1.93 -1.71 2.98
N LEU A 68 -1.64 -0.44 3.27
CA LEU A 68 -1.20 0.51 2.24
C LEU A 68 0.19 0.17 1.68
N THR A 69 1.05 -0.47 2.46
CA THR A 69 2.41 -0.85 2.09
C THR A 69 2.48 -2.20 1.38
N HIS A 70 1.74 -3.21 1.84
CA HIS A 70 1.90 -4.59 1.40
C HIS A 70 0.79 -5.08 0.46
N GLN A 71 -0.42 -4.51 0.50
CA GLN A 71 -1.56 -5.08 -0.23
C GLN A 71 -1.33 -5.15 -1.75
N PHE A 72 -0.68 -4.14 -2.34
CA PHE A 72 -0.44 -4.04 -3.78
C PHE A 72 0.99 -3.59 -4.07
N GLN A 73 1.94 -4.52 -3.96
CA GLN A 73 3.32 -4.30 -4.37
C GLN A 73 3.51 -4.58 -5.85
N GLU A 74 4.09 -3.62 -6.58
CA GLU A 74 4.21 -3.72 -8.04
C GLU A 74 5.01 -4.91 -8.51
N ASP A 75 6.06 -5.29 -7.77
CA ASP A 75 6.90 -6.43 -8.11
C ASP A 75 6.15 -7.78 -8.02
N LEU A 76 5.06 -7.84 -7.24
CA LEU A 76 4.19 -9.02 -7.14
C LEU A 76 3.02 -8.99 -8.15
N MET A 77 2.81 -7.85 -8.80
CA MET A 77 1.72 -7.64 -9.76
C MET A 77 2.12 -7.90 -11.21
N ASP A 78 3.38 -8.16 -11.53
CA ASP A 78 3.79 -8.40 -12.92
C ASP A 78 3.40 -9.81 -13.40
N PRO A 79 2.44 -9.97 -14.34
CA PRO A 79 2.05 -11.29 -14.83
C PRO A 79 3.17 -12.00 -15.59
N ALA A 80 4.13 -11.26 -16.16
CA ALA A 80 5.26 -11.84 -16.88
C ALA A 80 6.36 -12.37 -15.95
N ASN A 81 6.37 -11.91 -14.70
CA ASN A 81 7.32 -12.31 -13.67
C ASN A 81 6.57 -12.71 -12.38
N PRO A 82 5.85 -13.85 -12.37
CA PRO A 82 5.10 -14.28 -11.19
C PRO A 82 6.01 -14.43 -9.96
N PRO A 83 5.53 -14.08 -8.75
CA PRO A 83 6.35 -14.10 -7.57
C PRO A 83 6.69 -15.52 -7.12
N THR A 84 7.89 -15.70 -6.57
CA THR A 84 8.32 -16.93 -5.90
C THR A 84 7.72 -17.04 -4.50
N ALA A 85 7.73 -18.24 -3.91
CA ALA A 85 7.25 -18.44 -2.53
C ALA A 85 8.04 -17.59 -1.53
N ASP A 86 9.37 -17.48 -1.72
CA ASP A 86 10.24 -16.64 -0.88
C ASP A 86 9.87 -15.15 -0.98
N GLN A 87 9.58 -14.66 -2.18
CA GLN A 87 9.12 -13.28 -2.37
C GLN A 87 7.78 -13.05 -1.67
N LEU A 88 6.81 -13.96 -1.85
CA LEU A 88 5.52 -13.86 -1.18
C LEU A 88 5.67 -13.90 0.36
N ALA A 89 6.51 -14.77 0.91
CA ALA A 89 6.67 -14.84 2.36
C ALA A 89 7.35 -13.57 2.91
N ARG A 90 8.55 -13.25 2.43
CA ARG A 90 9.41 -12.21 3.03
C ARG A 90 8.79 -10.82 3.03
N THR A 91 7.87 -10.55 2.12
CA THR A 91 7.22 -9.24 2.00
C THR A 91 6.46 -8.80 3.26
N VAL A 92 5.90 -9.72 4.04
CA VAL A 92 5.08 -9.38 5.23
C VAL A 92 5.54 -10.07 6.53
N LEU A 93 6.55 -10.95 6.48
CA LEU A 93 6.95 -11.74 7.65
C LEU A 93 7.30 -10.90 8.87
N ASP A 94 7.92 -9.73 8.70
CA ASP A 94 8.35 -8.89 9.83
C ASP A 94 7.17 -8.27 10.60
N ASP A 95 6.00 -8.18 9.98
CA ASP A 95 4.77 -7.66 10.56
C ASP A 95 3.85 -8.76 11.12
N LEU A 96 4.28 -10.03 11.05
CA LEU A 96 3.56 -11.18 11.56
C LEU A 96 4.13 -11.68 12.89
N SER A 97 3.25 -12.23 13.73
CA SER A 97 3.67 -12.94 14.95
C SER A 97 4.44 -14.22 14.62
N GLU A 98 5.27 -14.71 15.55
CA GLU A 98 5.99 -15.97 15.40
C GLU A 98 5.05 -17.17 15.16
N THR A 99 3.81 -17.09 15.65
CA THR A 99 2.75 -18.07 15.46
C THR A 99 2.14 -18.01 14.05
N ALA A 100 2.05 -16.83 13.44
CA ALA A 100 1.51 -16.62 12.09
C ALA A 100 2.51 -16.94 10.97
N LYS A 101 3.82 -16.73 11.21
CA LYS A 101 4.88 -16.91 10.20
C LYS A 101 4.92 -18.30 9.52
N PRO A 102 4.79 -19.43 10.24
CA PRO A 102 4.77 -20.75 9.62
C PRO A 102 3.60 -20.94 8.65
N TYR A 103 2.41 -20.49 9.06
CA TYR A 103 1.21 -20.56 8.22
C TYR A 103 1.39 -19.75 6.93
N LEU A 104 1.88 -18.51 7.01
CA LEU A 104 2.15 -17.69 5.83
C LEU A 104 3.14 -18.38 4.86
N THR A 105 4.21 -18.96 5.40
CA THR A 105 5.25 -19.63 4.60
C THR A 105 4.68 -20.83 3.84
N GLU A 106 3.81 -21.61 4.50
CA GLU A 106 3.10 -22.72 3.87
C GLU A 106 2.14 -22.22 2.77
N GLN A 107 1.34 -21.18 3.03
CA GLN A 107 0.44 -20.62 2.03
C GLN A 107 1.21 -20.10 0.80
N ALA A 108 2.35 -19.45 0.99
CA ALA A 108 3.20 -18.98 -0.11
C ALA A 108 3.69 -20.13 -1.00
N ALA A 109 4.09 -21.25 -0.41
CA ALA A 109 4.49 -22.44 -1.14
C ALA A 109 3.32 -23.07 -1.92
N LEU A 110 2.12 -23.10 -1.36
CA LEU A 110 0.91 -23.61 -2.02
C LEU A 110 0.46 -22.70 -3.18
N VAL A 111 0.59 -21.38 -3.04
CA VAL A 111 0.23 -20.42 -4.11
C VAL A 111 1.05 -20.65 -5.37
N VAL A 112 2.36 -20.84 -5.25
CA VAL A 112 3.22 -21.10 -6.41
C VAL A 112 2.98 -22.48 -7.04
N GLN A 113 2.37 -23.41 -6.30
CA GLN A 113 1.89 -24.69 -6.81
C GLN A 113 0.51 -24.60 -7.48
N GLY A 114 -0.12 -23.43 -7.46
CA GLY A 114 -1.40 -23.16 -8.12
C GLY A 114 -2.63 -23.35 -7.23
N ASP A 115 -2.47 -23.48 -5.91
CA ASP A 115 -3.59 -23.61 -4.99
C ASP A 115 -4.40 -22.30 -4.91
N SER A 116 -5.66 -22.35 -5.34
CA SER A 116 -6.54 -21.19 -5.37
C SER A 116 -7.01 -20.75 -3.98
N THR A 117 -7.12 -21.68 -3.03
CA THR A 117 -7.53 -21.38 -1.65
C THR A 117 -6.40 -20.65 -0.95
N ALA A 118 -5.17 -21.14 -1.07
CA ALA A 118 -3.99 -20.47 -0.53
C ALA A 118 -3.80 -19.08 -1.14
N ARG A 119 -4.09 -18.91 -2.44
CA ARG A 119 -4.06 -17.59 -3.09
C ARG A 119 -5.10 -16.65 -2.47
N GLY A 120 -6.31 -17.16 -2.24
CA GLY A 120 -7.38 -16.41 -1.57
C GLY A 120 -6.96 -15.96 -0.17
N ASN A 121 -6.34 -16.83 0.60
CA ASN A 121 -5.84 -16.54 1.94
C ASN A 121 -4.75 -15.47 1.91
N LEU A 122 -3.68 -15.64 1.11
CA LEU A 122 -2.61 -14.64 1.01
C LEU A 122 -3.12 -13.28 0.53
N ASN A 123 -4.07 -13.27 -0.42
CA ASN A 123 -4.66 -12.05 -0.96
C ASN A 123 -5.33 -11.15 0.08
N VAL A 124 -5.65 -11.66 1.27
CA VAL A 124 -6.16 -10.86 2.40
C VAL A 124 -5.07 -9.93 2.97
N LEU A 125 -3.81 -10.34 2.95
CA LEU A 125 -2.67 -9.55 3.42
C LEU A 125 -1.97 -8.81 2.27
N GLN A 126 -1.73 -9.52 1.17
CA GLN A 126 -0.99 -9.02 0.02
C GLN A 126 -1.45 -9.69 -1.26
N PHE A 127 -1.53 -8.94 -2.35
CA PHE A 127 -1.81 -9.51 -3.64
C PHE A 127 -0.71 -10.51 -4.03
N SER A 128 -1.10 -11.76 -4.26
CA SER A 128 -0.21 -12.89 -4.50
C SER A 128 -0.15 -13.34 -5.96
N GLY A 129 -0.55 -12.44 -6.87
CA GLY A 129 -0.46 -12.63 -8.31
C GLY A 129 -1.78 -12.90 -8.99
N TRP A 130 -1.74 -12.84 -10.31
CA TRP A 130 -2.90 -13.01 -11.18
C TRP A 130 -3.28 -14.48 -11.36
N SER A 131 -4.55 -14.74 -11.65
CA SER A 131 -4.96 -16.05 -12.15
C SER A 131 -4.21 -16.37 -13.44
N PRO A 132 -3.78 -17.62 -13.68
CA PRO A 132 -3.18 -18.03 -14.96
C PRO A 132 -4.07 -17.77 -16.19
N ARG A 133 -5.38 -17.57 -15.98
CA ARG A 133 -6.35 -17.25 -17.04
C ARG A 133 -6.55 -15.75 -17.26
N ALA A 134 -5.96 -14.90 -16.43
CA ALA A 134 -6.09 -13.45 -16.56
C ALA A 134 -5.36 -13.00 -17.83
N GLN A 135 -6.08 -12.39 -18.77
CA GLN A 135 -5.51 -11.88 -20.02
C GLN A 135 -5.01 -10.45 -19.86
N VAL A 136 -4.11 -10.25 -18.88
CA VAL A 136 -3.54 -8.95 -18.54
C VAL A 136 -2.02 -8.98 -18.58
N THR A 137 -1.41 -7.84 -18.91
CA THR A 137 0.04 -7.60 -18.85
C THR A 137 0.33 -6.30 -18.12
N LYS A 138 1.59 -6.15 -17.69
CA LYS A 138 2.07 -4.89 -17.11
C LYS A 138 1.89 -3.75 -18.12
N PRO A 139 1.37 -2.57 -17.70
CA PRO A 139 1.32 -1.39 -18.57
C PRO A 139 2.74 -0.94 -18.96
N GLY A 140 2.91 -0.40 -20.16
CA GLY A 140 4.25 -0.19 -20.73
C GLY A 140 5.17 0.77 -19.97
N ARG A 141 4.65 1.90 -19.46
CA ARG A 141 5.43 2.89 -18.68
C ARG A 141 4.72 3.41 -17.42
N ASP A 142 3.48 3.01 -17.19
CA ASP A 142 2.68 3.55 -16.10
C ASP A 142 2.84 2.72 -14.82
N THR A 143 2.76 3.39 -13.68
CA THR A 143 2.53 2.76 -12.37
C THR A 143 1.25 1.93 -12.44
N MET A 144 1.32 0.67 -12.01
CA MET A 144 0.17 -0.24 -11.94
C MET A 144 -0.81 0.25 -10.88
N LEU A 145 -0.31 0.68 -9.72
CA LEU A 145 -1.17 1.17 -8.65
C LEU A 145 -1.48 2.65 -8.84
N ARG A 146 -2.77 3.01 -8.98
CA ARG A 146 -3.19 4.40 -9.20
C ARG A 146 -3.68 5.10 -7.93
N THR A 147 -4.57 4.42 -7.20
CA THR A 147 -5.19 4.96 -5.99
C THR A 147 -5.38 3.88 -4.94
N GLN A 148 -5.29 4.24 -3.67
CA GLN A 148 -5.61 3.40 -2.53
C GLN A 148 -6.53 4.17 -1.58
N ALA A 149 -7.54 3.49 -1.05
CA ALA A 149 -8.52 4.08 -0.15
C ALA A 149 -8.89 3.11 0.97
N ILE A 150 -8.92 3.60 2.21
CA ILE A 150 -9.51 2.89 3.35
C ILE A 150 -10.76 3.66 3.77
N GLU A 151 -11.93 3.11 3.47
CA GLU A 151 -13.19 3.88 3.44
C GLU A 151 -14.06 3.75 4.70
N ARG A 152 -13.91 2.64 5.43
CA ARG A 152 -14.65 2.34 6.66
C ARG A 152 -13.79 1.44 7.52
N GLY A 153 -13.48 1.85 8.74
CA GLY A 153 -12.68 1.09 9.69
C GLY A 153 -13.34 0.99 11.04
N ALA A 154 -13.06 -0.10 11.76
CA ALA A 154 -13.40 -0.23 13.17
C ALA A 154 -12.26 -0.92 13.92
N VAL A 155 -12.00 -0.44 15.12
CA VAL A 155 -11.10 -1.07 16.09
C VAL A 155 -11.93 -1.56 17.26
N ASP A 156 -11.75 -2.82 17.62
CA ASP A 156 -12.45 -3.48 18.71
C ASP A 156 -11.49 -4.31 19.56
N TYR A 157 -11.99 -4.90 20.63
CA TYR A 157 -11.23 -5.75 21.54
C TYR A 157 -12.02 -7.03 21.83
N ASP A 158 -11.38 -8.18 21.59
CA ASP A 158 -11.93 -9.48 21.97
C ASP A 158 -11.46 -9.83 23.38
N ALA A 159 -12.36 -9.75 24.36
CA ALA A 159 -12.06 -10.07 25.76
C ALA A 159 -11.79 -11.57 26.00
N THR A 160 -12.11 -12.45 25.05
CA THR A 160 -11.88 -13.89 25.15
C THR A 160 -10.46 -14.24 24.76
N THR A 161 -9.95 -13.63 23.69
CA THR A 161 -8.59 -13.87 23.20
C THR A 161 -7.59 -12.81 23.66
N GLU A 162 -8.09 -11.74 24.29
CA GLU A 162 -7.34 -10.56 24.73
C GLU A 162 -6.65 -9.79 23.60
N GLU A 163 -7.20 -9.87 22.39
CA GLU A 163 -6.63 -9.28 21.17
C GLU A 163 -7.33 -8.00 20.73
N ILE A 164 -6.58 -7.09 20.14
CA ILE A 164 -7.15 -5.96 19.42
C ILE A 164 -7.52 -6.43 18.02
N THR A 165 -8.77 -6.22 17.63
CA THR A 165 -9.26 -6.53 16.29
C THR A 165 -9.38 -5.26 15.47
N VAL A 166 -8.75 -5.22 14.29
CA VAL A 166 -8.87 -4.11 13.34
C VAL A 166 -9.50 -4.61 12.05
N ARG A 167 -10.63 -4.04 11.66
CA ARG A 167 -11.32 -4.38 10.40
C ARG A 167 -11.56 -3.15 9.56
N PHE A 168 -11.39 -3.26 8.25
CA PHE A 168 -11.65 -2.13 7.36
C PHE A 168 -12.06 -2.54 5.94
N SER A 169 -12.58 -1.58 5.18
CA SER A 169 -12.82 -1.69 3.75
C SER A 169 -11.70 -0.97 2.99
N TYR A 170 -10.88 -1.75 2.31
CA TYR A 170 -9.81 -1.29 1.44
C TYR A 170 -10.27 -1.32 -0.02
N ARG A 171 -9.95 -0.29 -0.77
CA ARG A 171 -10.15 -0.22 -2.22
C ARG A 171 -8.87 0.25 -2.90
N ALA A 172 -8.52 -0.37 -4.01
CA ALA A 172 -7.51 0.15 -4.92
C ALA A 172 -8.01 0.17 -6.37
N ILE A 173 -7.41 1.06 -7.16
CA ILE A 173 -7.53 1.06 -8.62
C ILE A 173 -6.18 0.63 -9.16
N VAL A 174 -6.15 -0.53 -9.82
CA VAL A 174 -4.97 -1.07 -10.51
C VAL A 174 -5.16 -0.89 -12.01
N GLN A 175 -4.15 -0.39 -12.70
CA GLN A 175 -4.12 -0.26 -14.15
C GLN A 175 -3.27 -1.38 -14.75
N MET A 176 -3.85 -2.14 -15.67
CA MET A 176 -3.19 -3.19 -16.43
C MET A 176 -3.37 -2.94 -17.94
N SER A 177 -2.76 -3.77 -18.78
CA SER A 177 -3.02 -3.81 -20.22
C SER A 177 -3.72 -5.12 -20.60
N ALA A 178 -4.82 -5.06 -21.33
CA ALA A 178 -5.48 -6.21 -21.92
C ALA A 178 -5.55 -6.02 -23.44
N GLN A 179 -5.02 -6.97 -24.21
CA GLN A 179 -4.97 -6.89 -25.68
C GLN A 179 -4.35 -5.58 -26.20
N GLY A 180 -3.34 -5.06 -25.49
CA GLY A 180 -2.65 -3.81 -25.83
C GLY A 180 -3.41 -2.53 -25.46
N ARG A 181 -4.54 -2.63 -24.75
CA ARG A 181 -5.33 -1.48 -24.29
C ARG A 181 -5.27 -1.36 -22.76
N PRO A 182 -5.18 -0.14 -22.21
CA PRO A 182 -5.23 0.05 -20.77
C PRO A 182 -6.61 -0.35 -20.23
N VAL A 183 -6.62 -1.18 -19.18
CA VAL A 183 -7.80 -1.57 -18.41
C VAL A 183 -7.61 -1.17 -16.96
N ARG A 184 -8.68 -0.71 -16.33
CA ARG A 184 -8.69 -0.41 -14.90
C ARG A 184 -9.44 -1.51 -14.17
N LEU A 185 -8.89 -1.91 -13.03
CA LEU A 185 -9.43 -2.96 -12.19
C LEU A 185 -9.71 -2.38 -10.81
N HIS A 186 -10.92 -2.63 -10.31
CA HIS A 186 -11.32 -2.33 -8.95
C HIS A 186 -10.96 -3.50 -8.04
N ALA A 187 -9.94 -3.30 -7.23
CA ALA A 187 -9.60 -4.18 -6.13
C ALA A 187 -10.34 -3.75 -4.87
N LYS A 188 -11.02 -4.68 -4.20
CA LYS A 188 -11.71 -4.45 -2.93
C LYS A 188 -11.31 -5.55 -1.95
N ASN A 189 -10.73 -5.16 -0.82
CA ASN A 189 -10.43 -6.08 0.27
C ASN A 189 -11.20 -5.64 1.53
N ARG A 190 -11.66 -6.60 2.32
CA ARG A 190 -12.28 -6.35 3.62
C ARG A 190 -11.60 -7.19 4.70
N PRO A 191 -10.35 -6.87 5.05
CA PRO A 191 -9.64 -7.63 6.05
C PRO A 191 -10.17 -7.34 7.45
N THR A 192 -10.03 -8.35 8.30
CA THR A 192 -10.00 -8.24 9.75
C THR A 192 -8.67 -8.83 10.20
N TYR A 193 -7.90 -8.06 10.96
CA TYR A 193 -6.64 -8.47 11.58
C TYR A 193 -6.82 -8.57 13.08
N TRP A 194 -6.31 -9.64 13.68
CA TRP A 194 -6.14 -9.77 15.12
C TRP A 194 -4.69 -9.49 15.44
N LEU A 195 -4.49 -8.54 16.35
CA LEU A 195 -3.18 -7.97 16.62
C LEU A 195 -2.64 -8.46 17.96
N ALA A 196 -1.46 -9.06 17.91
CA ALA A 196 -0.65 -9.32 19.10
C ALA A 196 0.15 -8.06 19.45
N ARG A 197 0.19 -7.72 20.75
CA ARG A 197 1.04 -6.63 21.26
C ARG A 197 2.45 -7.13 21.51
N GLN A 198 3.44 -6.33 21.13
CA GLN A 198 4.85 -6.63 21.41
C GLN A 198 5.26 -6.10 22.80
N PRO A 199 6.09 -6.84 23.56
CA PRO A 199 6.58 -6.38 24.88
C PRO A 199 7.35 -5.05 24.84
N ALA A 200 7.99 -4.73 23.70
CA ALA A 200 8.73 -3.50 23.48
C ALA A 200 7.86 -2.33 22.95
N GLY A 201 6.55 -2.55 22.84
CA GLY A 201 5.63 -1.67 22.11
C GLY A 201 5.53 -2.05 20.62
N GLY A 202 4.38 -1.77 20.01
CA GLY A 202 4.09 -2.15 18.63
C GLY A 202 3.13 -3.33 18.51
N HIS A 203 2.72 -3.62 17.27
CA HIS A 203 1.74 -4.65 16.93
C HIS A 203 2.31 -5.59 15.88
N LEU A 204 1.87 -6.84 15.92
CA LEU A 204 2.04 -7.82 14.86
C LEU A 204 0.68 -8.43 14.52
N ILE A 205 0.49 -8.85 13.28
CA ILE A 205 -0.70 -9.62 12.89
C ILE A 205 -0.51 -11.06 13.35
N ASP A 206 -1.40 -11.55 14.22
CA ASP A 206 -1.40 -12.94 14.68
C ASP A 206 -2.31 -13.82 13.84
N SER A 207 -3.48 -13.29 13.47
CA SER A 207 -4.37 -13.96 12.54
C SER A 207 -5.11 -12.94 11.69
N TYR A 208 -5.67 -13.42 10.57
CA TYR A 208 -6.38 -12.58 9.63
C TYR A 208 -7.49 -13.36 8.93
N GLN A 209 -8.52 -12.62 8.52
CA GLN A 209 -9.59 -13.12 7.67
C GLN A 209 -10.02 -12.02 6.72
N GLY A 210 -10.64 -12.41 5.61
CA GLY A 210 -11.18 -11.47 4.64
C GLY A 210 -11.21 -12.07 3.26
N SER A 211 -11.40 -11.21 2.27
CA SER A 211 -11.30 -11.60 0.87
C SER A 211 -10.98 -10.39 0.01
N LEU A 212 -10.07 -10.59 -0.93
CA LEU A 212 -9.81 -9.65 -2.01
C LEU A 212 -10.62 -10.06 -3.24
N VAL A 213 -11.38 -9.12 -3.77
CA VAL A 213 -12.11 -9.24 -5.03
C VAL A 213 -11.54 -8.23 -6.01
N ILE A 214 -11.33 -8.66 -7.26
CA ILE A 214 -10.86 -7.79 -8.34
C ILE A 214 -11.83 -7.91 -9.52
N ASP A 215 -12.46 -6.80 -9.86
CA ASP A 215 -13.42 -6.70 -10.96
C ASP A 215 -12.98 -5.61 -11.95
N GLU A 216 -13.36 -5.72 -13.23
CA GLU A 216 -13.18 -4.63 -14.20
C GLU A 216 -14.11 -3.45 -13.87
N VAL A 217 -13.70 -2.23 -14.25
CA VAL A 217 -14.47 -1.00 -14.06
C VAL A 217 -15.65 -0.91 -15.02
#